data_AF-A0AAW6TQT4-F1
#
_entry.id   AF-A0AAW6TQT4-F1
#
_cell.length_a   1.000
_cell.length_b   1.000
_cell.length_c   1.000
_cell.angle_alpha   90.00
_cell.angle_beta   90.00
_cell.angle_gamma   90.00
#
_symmetry.space_group_name_H-M   'P 1'
#
loop_
_entity.id
_entity.type
_entity.pdbx_description
1 polymer ?
#
loop_
_entity_poly.entity_id
_entity_poly.type
_entity_poly.pdbx_seq_one_letter_code
_entity_poly.pdbx_strand_id
1 'polypeptide(L)' 'MKAELDKIMSEAMDLPTPLRAFLAARLIESLDADGAPELSDAWRQEVRRRCREIDEGTVRLVDAEEAFARADARLKQ' A
#
# COMPACT_ATOMS: atom_id res chain seq x y z
N MET A 1 16.14 -1.06 23.79
CA MET A 1 15.08 -1.57 22.88
C MET A 1 13.75 -0.84 23.05
N LYS A 2 12.87 -1.11 24.04
CA LYS A 2 11.55 -0.43 24.09
C LYS A 2 11.66 1.11 24.27
N ALA A 3 12.46 1.56 25.23
CA ALA A 3 12.71 2.98 25.46
C ALA A 3 13.39 3.69 24.27
N GLU A 4 14.08 2.94 23.42
CA GLU A 4 14.76 3.45 22.23
C GLU A 4 13.79 3.56 21.05
N LEU A 5 12.88 2.59 20.90
CA LEU A 5 11.77 2.67 19.96
C LEU A 5 10.82 3.83 20.29
N ASP A 6 10.45 3.98 21.56
CA ASP A 6 9.57 5.07 22.02
C ASP A 6 10.18 6.45 21.71
N LYS A 7 11.51 6.58 21.86
CA LYS A 7 12.26 7.80 21.50
C LYS A 7 12.23 8.05 19.98
N ILE A 8 12.52 7.04 19.16
CA ILE A 8 12.48 7.16 17.68
C ILE A 8 11.08 7.56 17.21
N MET A 9 10.03 6.97 17.80
CA MET A 9 8.66 7.32 17.48
C MET A 9 8.34 8.78 17.82
N SER A 10 8.76 9.25 19.01
CA SER A 10 8.58 10.66 19.40
C SER A 10 9.26 11.60 18.41
N GLU A 11 10.54 11.37 18.11
CA GLU A 11 11.32 12.21 17.19
C GLU A 11 10.73 12.20 15.77
N ALA A 12 10.21 11.06 15.30
CA ALA A 12 9.55 10.97 14.00
C ALA A 12 8.22 11.76 13.96
N MET A 13 7.50 11.83 15.07
CA MET A 13 6.25 12.59 15.16
C MET A 13 6.50 14.10 15.17
N ASP A 14 7.63 14.55 15.71
CA ASP A 14 8.04 15.97 15.72
C ASP A 14 8.46 16.49 14.33
N LEU A 15 8.70 15.60 13.36
CA LEU A 15 9.03 15.99 11.98
C LEU A 15 7.86 16.73 11.30
N PRO A 16 8.14 17.72 10.44
CA PRO A 16 7.15 18.26 9.52
C PRO A 16 6.53 17.15 8.65
N THR A 17 5.25 17.29 8.31
CA THR A 17 4.49 16.28 7.54
C THR A 17 5.22 15.74 6.30
N PRO A 18 5.87 16.56 5.45
CA PRO A 18 6.60 16.03 4.29
C PRO A 18 7.77 15.11 4.65
N LEU A 19 8.53 15.45 5.70
CA LEU A 19 9.67 14.64 6.15
C LEU A 19 9.20 13.36 6.85
N ARG A 20 8.11 13.43 7.61
CA ARG A 20 7.49 12.25 8.22
C ARG A 20 6.96 11.29 7.16
N ALA A 21 6.32 11.80 6.10
CA ALA A 21 5.88 10.97 4.98
C ALA A 21 7.06 10.30 4.25
N PHE A 22 8.16 11.05 4.03
CA PHE A 22 9.38 10.51 3.46
C PHE A 22 9.99 9.40 4.32
N LEU A 23 10.08 9.59 5.64
CA LEU A 23 10.56 8.57 6.58
C LEU A 23 9.67 7.33 6.55
N ALA A 24 8.34 7.49 6.55
CA ALA A 24 7.41 6.37 6.46
C ALA A 24 7.61 5.56 5.18
N ALA A 25 7.80 6.21 4.03
CA ALA A 25 8.09 5.53 2.77
C ALA A 25 9.39 4.72 2.84
N ARG A 26 10.48 5.30 3.38
CA ARG A 26 11.76 4.59 3.55
C ARG A 26 11.63 3.38 4.48
N LEU A 27 10.86 3.49 5.56
CA LEU A 27 10.61 2.39 6.47
C LEU A 27 9.82 1.27 5.79
N ILE A 28 8.80 1.59 5.00
CA ILE A 28 8.05 0.58 4.23
C ILE A 28 8.96 -0.12 3.22
N GLU A 29 9.74 0.63 2.44
CA GLU A 29 10.71 0.07 1.49
C GLU A 29 11.72 -0.87 2.17
N SER A 30 12.13 -0.57 3.41
CA SER A 30 13.03 -1.44 4.16
C SER A 30 12.42 -2.80 4.53
N LEU A 31 11.09 -2.87 4.66
CA LEU A 31 10.37 -4.13 4.92
C LEU A 31 10.26 -4.99 3.66
N ASP A 32 10.25 -4.36 2.48
CA ASP A 32 10.18 -5.06 1.20
C ASP A 32 11.53 -5.67 0.79
N ALA A 33 12.65 -5.09 1.25
CA ALA A 33 14.00 -5.51 0.90
C ALA A 33 14.40 -6.87 1.50
N ASP A 34 13.87 -7.22 2.67
CA ASP A 34 14.20 -8.45 3.40
C ASP A 34 13.03 -9.45 3.37
N GLY A 35 12.88 -10.13 2.24
CA GLY A 35 12.06 -11.36 2.18
C GLY A 35 10.57 -11.14 1.95
N ALA A 36 10.18 -10.11 1.19
CA ALA A 36 8.84 -10.05 0.64
C ALA A 36 8.54 -11.38 -0.09
N PRO A 37 7.48 -12.12 0.32
CA PRO A 37 7.19 -13.41 -0.29
C PRO A 37 6.90 -13.21 -1.77
N GLU A 38 7.47 -14.09 -2.60
CA GLU A 38 7.18 -14.11 -4.03
C GLU A 38 5.66 -14.09 -4.24
N LEU A 39 5.20 -13.23 -5.15
CA LEU A 39 3.79 -13.11 -5.47
C LEU A 39 3.27 -14.50 -5.86
N SER A 40 2.18 -14.94 -5.23
CA SER A 40 1.64 -16.29 -5.51
C SER A 40 1.23 -16.42 -6.98
N ASP A 41 1.31 -17.64 -7.52
CA ASP A 41 0.90 -17.89 -8.89
C ASP A 41 -0.55 -17.49 -9.16
N ALA A 42 -1.43 -17.68 -8.17
CA ALA A 42 -2.82 -17.25 -8.24
C ALA A 42 -2.94 -15.73 -8.43
N TRP A 43 -2.17 -14.94 -7.67
CA TRP A 43 -2.14 -13.49 -7.83
C TRP A 43 -1.50 -13.05 -9.15
N ARG A 44 -0.42 -13.71 -9.59
CA ARG A 44 0.18 -13.43 -10.92
C ARG A 44 -0.80 -13.68 -12.06
N GLN A 45 -1.54 -14.78 -12.00
CA GLN A 45 -2.56 -15.11 -13.00
C GLN A 45 -3.69 -14.07 -13.00
N GLU A 46 -4.17 -13.70 -11.82
CA GLU A 46 -5.26 -12.73 -11.67
C GLU A 46 -4.87 -11.34 -12.19
N VAL A 47 -3.66 -10.86 -11.88
CA VAL A 47 -3.17 -9.57 -12.39
C VAL A 47 -3.11 -9.58 -13.91
N ARG A 48 -2.54 -10.63 -14.52
CA ARG A 48 -2.46 -10.76 -15.99
C ARG A 48 -3.85 -10.81 -16.63
N ARG A 49 -4.79 -11.54 -16.02
CA ARG A 49 -6.17 -11.63 -16.49
C ARG A 49 -6.83 -10.25 -16.49
N ARG A 50 -6.74 -9.51 -15.38
CA ARG A 50 -7.33 -8.16 -15.27
C ARG A 50 -6.72 -7.16 -16.23
N CYS A 51 -5.39 -7.14 -16.39
CA CYS A 51 -4.74 -6.29 -17.38
C CYS A 51 -5.30 -6.55 -18.78
N ARG A 52 -5.37 -7.82 -19.19
CA ARG A 52 -5.92 -8.20 -20.49
C ARG A 52 -7.37 -7.75 -20.66
N GLU A 53 -8.23 -7.95 -19.65
CA GLU A 53 -9.64 -7.57 -19.75
C GLU A 53 -9.81 -6.05 -19.89
N ILE A 54 -8.94 -5.27 -19.26
CA ILE A 54 -8.90 -3.81 -19.42
C ILE A 54 -8.46 -3.45 -20.85
N ASP A 55 -7.35 -4.04 -21.31
CA ASP A 55 -6.76 -3.75 -22.64
C ASP A 55 -7.70 -4.14 -23.78
N GLU A 56 -8.42 -5.25 -23.63
CA GLU A 56 -9.40 -5.76 -24.60
C GLU A 56 -10.79 -5.10 -24.44
N GLY A 57 -11.00 -4.31 -23.39
CA GLY A 57 -12.28 -3.65 -23.10
C GLY A 57 -13.41 -4.61 -22.73
N THR A 58 -13.08 -5.80 -22.23
CA THR A 58 -14.05 -6.87 -21.88
C THR A 58 -14.57 -6.76 -20.45
N VAL A 59 -14.05 -5.82 -19.65
CA VAL A 59 -14.51 -5.50 -18.30
C VAL A 59 -15.10 -4.10 -18.22
N ARG A 60 -16.14 -3.93 -17.39
CA ARG A 60 -16.65 -2.61 -17.04
C ARG A 60 -15.80 -1.99 -15.93
N LEU A 61 -15.13 -0.89 -16.25
CA LEU A 61 -14.41 -0.10 -15.25
C LEU A 61 -15.36 0.70 -14.37
N VAL A 62 -14.87 1.08 -13.22
CA VAL A 62 -15.52 2.00 -12.28
C VAL A 62 -14.63 3.23 -12.14
N ASP A 63 -15.24 4.37 -11.88
CA ASP A 63 -14.49 5.58 -11.59
C ASP A 63 -13.65 5.39 -10.33
N ALA A 64 -12.42 5.92 -10.33
CA ALA A 64 -11.50 5.77 -9.22
C ALA A 64 -12.09 6.31 -7.91
N GLU A 65 -12.78 7.46 -7.98
CA GLU A 65 -13.46 8.06 -6.82
C GLU A 65 -14.53 7.12 -6.22
N GLU A 66 -15.33 6.48 -7.07
CA GLU A 66 -16.33 5.51 -6.63
C GLU A 66 -15.68 4.27 -6.01
N ALA A 67 -14.59 3.78 -6.60
CA ALA A 67 -13.85 2.63 -6.09
C ALA A 67 -13.26 2.89 -4.70
N PHE A 68 -12.60 4.03 -4.49
CA PHE A 68 -12.04 4.42 -3.19
C PHE A 68 -13.13 4.66 -2.15
N ALA A 69 -14.21 5.37 -2.50
CA ALA A 69 -15.33 5.60 -1.58
C ALA A 69 -15.94 4.28 -1.06
N ARG A 70 -16.09 3.29 -1.94
CA ARG A 70 -16.57 1.94 -1.57
C ARG A 70 -15.60 1.19 -0.65
N ALA A 71 -14.30 1.32 -0.89
CA ALA A 71 -13.28 0.69 -0.05
C ALA A 71 -13.26 1.31 1.36
N ASP A 72 -13.28 2.64 1.44
CA ASP A 72 -13.31 3.38 2.72
C ASP A 72 -14.56 3.05 3.53
N ALA A 73 -15.72 2.95 2.88
CA ALA A 73 -16.98 2.59 3.55
C ALA A 73 -16.95 1.17 4.14
N ARG A 74 -16.13 0.26 3.59
CA ARG A 74 -15.95 -1.11 4.11
C ARG A 74 -14.93 -1.18 5.25
N LEU A 75 -13.89 -0.34 5.24
CA LEU A 75 -12.88 -0.30 6.29
C LEU A 75 -13.38 0.33 7.61
N LYS A 76 -14.47 1.11 7.55
CA LYS A 76 -15.09 1.76 8.71
C LYS A 76 -16.13 0.89 9.44
N GLN A 77 -16.33 -0.37 9.01
CA GLN A 77 -17.24 -1.36 9.62
C GLN A 77 -16.45 -2.30 10.52
#